data_AF-A0A340Y5L4-F1
#
_entry.id   AF-A0A340Y5L4-F1
#
_cell.length_a   1.000
_cell.length_b   1.000
_cell.length_c   1.000
_cell.angle_alpha   90.00
_cell.angle_beta   90.00
_cell.angle_gamma   90.00
#
_symmetry.space_group_name_H-M   'P 1'
#
loop_
_entity.id
_entity.type
_entity.pdbx_description
1 polymer ?
#
loop_
_entity_poly.entity_id
_entity_poly.type
_entity_poly.pdbx_seq_one_letter_code
_entity_poly.pdbx_strand_id
1 'polypeptide(L)'
;MAGWWRELLRTVRRYPWPTNVLLYAALFSAGDALQQRLRGGPTDWRQTPHVATVAVAFHANFNYVWLRLLERALPGRAPRAVLAKVLCDQAVGGPVYVSAFYFGMSILQEKDDIFLDLRQKFWNTYKSGLMYWPFIQLTNFSLVPVHWRTAYTGLCAFLWATFLCFSQQGGDGTLKSAFTFLCIKGTNEVERPPEK
;
A
#
# COMPACT_ATOMS: atom_id res chain seq x y z
N MET A 1 -2.42 -29.58 -9.71
CA MET A 1 -2.22 -28.13 -9.47
C MET A 1 -1.88 -27.73 -8.02
N ALA A 2 -1.25 -28.60 -7.20
CA ALA A 2 -0.89 -28.27 -5.80
C ALA A 2 0.64 -28.19 -5.54
N GLY A 3 1.47 -28.41 -6.58
CA GLY A 3 2.93 -28.38 -6.48
C GLY A 3 3.50 -26.96 -6.45
N TRP A 4 3.09 -26.12 -7.40
CA TRP A 4 3.52 -24.73 -7.56
C TRP A 4 3.34 -23.86 -6.30
N TRP A 5 2.21 -23.97 -5.60
CA TRP A 5 1.99 -23.25 -4.34
C TRP A 5 3.00 -23.66 -3.26
N ARG A 6 3.23 -24.97 -3.10
CA ARG A 6 4.21 -25.47 -2.13
C ARG A 6 5.63 -25.05 -2.49
N GLU A 7 5.98 -25.03 -3.76
CA GLU A 7 7.30 -24.56 -4.22
C GLU A 7 7.48 -23.06 -4.01
N LEU A 8 6.45 -22.26 -4.27
CA LEU A 8 6.47 -20.82 -4.00
C LEU A 8 6.64 -20.54 -2.50
N LEU A 9 5.90 -21.26 -1.64
CA LEU A 9 6.07 -21.16 -0.18
C LEU A 9 7.49 -21.56 0.27
N ARG A 10 8.09 -22.58 -0.34
CA ARG A 10 9.47 -23.00 -0.05
C ARG A 10 10.48 -21.93 -0.48
N THR A 11 10.33 -21.36 -1.67
CA THR A 11 11.19 -20.31 -2.18
C THR A 11 11.10 -19.04 -1.34
N VAL A 12 9.90 -18.64 -0.91
CA VAL A 12 9.71 -17.50 0.01
C VAL A 12 10.36 -17.76 1.37
N ARG A 13 10.36 -18.99 1.87
CA ARG A 13 11.07 -19.33 3.12
C ARG A 13 12.58 -19.37 2.95
N ARG A 14 13.08 -19.84 1.80
CA ARG A 14 14.51 -20.00 1.52
C ARG A 14 15.18 -18.67 1.17
N TYR A 15 14.50 -17.83 0.39
CA TYR A 15 14.97 -16.51 -0.03
C TYR A 15 13.90 -15.44 0.22
N PRO A 16 13.63 -15.11 1.50
CA PRO A 16 12.53 -14.23 1.87
C PRO A 16 12.71 -12.81 1.35
N TRP A 17 13.94 -12.31 1.25
CA TRP A 17 14.21 -10.95 0.78
C TRP A 17 13.90 -10.75 -0.71
N PRO A 18 14.58 -11.44 -1.65
CA PRO A 18 14.33 -11.21 -3.08
C PRO A 18 12.91 -11.61 -3.49
N THR A 19 12.33 -12.65 -2.88
CA THR A 19 10.97 -13.07 -3.24
C THR A 19 9.92 -12.03 -2.83
N ASN A 20 10.04 -11.44 -1.64
CA ASN A 20 9.13 -10.37 -1.22
C ASN A 20 9.35 -9.11 -2.05
N VAL A 21 10.60 -8.77 -2.38
CA VAL A 21 10.92 -7.58 -3.18
C VAL A 21 10.34 -7.68 -4.59
N LEU A 22 10.57 -8.80 -5.27
CA LEU A 22 10.05 -9.04 -6.61
C LEU A 22 8.52 -9.08 -6.63
N LEU A 23 7.90 -9.75 -5.64
CA LEU A 23 6.45 -9.82 -5.55
C LEU A 23 5.83 -8.44 -5.26
N TYR A 24 6.44 -7.66 -4.37
CA TYR A 24 6.03 -6.28 -4.10
C TYR A 24 6.08 -5.44 -5.36
N ALA A 25 7.22 -5.44 -6.05
CA ALA A 25 7.41 -4.64 -7.24
C ALA A 25 6.44 -5.05 -8.35
N ALA A 26 6.25 -6.35 -8.58
CA ALA A 26 5.29 -6.84 -9.57
C ALA A 26 3.87 -6.37 -9.27
N LEU A 27 3.42 -6.46 -8.01
CA LEU A 27 2.09 -6.00 -7.60
C LEU A 27 1.95 -4.48 -7.70
N PHE A 28 2.99 -3.73 -7.32
CA PHE A 28 2.98 -2.28 -7.38
C PHE A 28 2.92 -1.77 -8.82
N SER A 29 3.75 -2.34 -9.71
CA SER A 29 3.75 -2.02 -11.14
C SER A 29 2.46 -2.46 -11.83
N ALA A 30 1.91 -3.62 -11.47
CA ALA A 30 0.61 -4.05 -11.98
C ALA A 30 -0.52 -3.11 -11.54
N GLY A 31 -0.44 -2.57 -10.32
CA GLY A 31 -1.39 -1.59 -9.78
C GLY A 31 -1.33 -0.28 -10.56
N ASP A 32 -0.12 0.22 -10.86
CA ASP A 32 0.06 1.40 -11.71
C ASP A 32 -0.49 1.16 -13.13
N ALA A 33 -0.13 0.04 -13.78
CA ALA A 33 -0.66 -0.28 -15.11
C ALA A 33 -2.19 -0.39 -15.14
N LEU A 34 -2.79 -1.01 -14.11
CA LEU A 34 -4.24 -1.10 -13.97
C LEU A 34 -4.86 0.29 -13.75
N GLN A 35 -4.27 1.11 -12.88
CA GLN A 35 -4.72 2.48 -12.64
C GLN A 35 -4.68 3.32 -13.93
N GLN A 36 -3.61 3.20 -14.73
CA GLN A 36 -3.52 3.91 -16.01
C GLN A 36 -4.57 3.44 -17.01
N ARG A 37 -4.84 2.13 -17.09
CA ARG A 37 -5.89 1.54 -17.93
C ARG A 37 -7.28 2.02 -17.53
N LEU A 38 -7.57 2.00 -16.22
CA LEU A 38 -8.89 2.35 -15.69
C LEU A 38 -9.17 3.85 -15.82
N ARG A 39 -8.16 4.73 -15.77
CA ARG A 39 -8.33 6.19 -15.95
C ARG A 39 -8.94 6.60 -17.30
N GLY A 40 -9.03 5.70 -18.28
CA GLY A 40 -9.74 5.94 -19.55
C GLY A 40 -9.06 6.97 -20.49
N GLY A 41 -7.85 7.43 -20.15
CA GLY A 41 -7.06 8.36 -20.95
C GLY A 41 -5.88 7.68 -21.69
N PRO A 42 -5.08 8.45 -22.44
CA PRO A 42 -3.88 7.93 -23.09
C PRO A 42 -2.93 7.31 -22.05
N THR A 43 -2.59 6.04 -22.25
CA THR A 43 -1.75 5.26 -21.33
C THR A 43 -0.27 5.61 -21.56
N ASP A 44 0.40 6.12 -20.54
CA ASP A 44 1.84 6.37 -20.58
C ASP A 44 2.61 5.11 -20.14
N TRP A 45 2.85 4.23 -21.11
CA TRP A 45 3.64 3.01 -20.89
C TRP A 45 5.09 3.27 -20.47
N ARG A 46 5.61 4.50 -20.58
CA ARG A 46 6.95 4.86 -20.07
C ARG A 46 6.95 5.10 -18.56
N GLN A 47 5.80 5.37 -17.95
CA GLN A 47 5.68 5.55 -16.50
C GLN A 47 5.83 4.23 -15.74
N THR A 48 5.26 3.13 -16.24
CA THR A 48 5.25 1.85 -15.50
C THR A 48 6.66 1.28 -15.23
N PRO A 49 7.63 1.34 -16.17
CA PRO A 49 9.02 1.00 -15.89
C PRO A 49 9.68 1.90 -14.82
N HIS A 50 9.37 3.20 -14.80
CA HIS A 50 9.88 4.10 -13.77
C HIS A 50 9.32 3.73 -12.39
N VAL A 51 8.01 3.47 -12.31
CA VAL A 51 7.36 2.99 -11.10
C VAL A 51 7.95 1.66 -10.62
N ALA A 52 8.19 0.72 -11.54
CA ALA A 52 8.87 -0.54 -11.24
C ALA A 52 10.27 -0.30 -10.67
N THR A 53 11.02 0.64 -11.25
CA THR A 53 12.38 0.99 -10.81
C THR A 53 12.36 1.55 -9.40
N VAL A 54 11.48 2.51 -9.09
CA VAL A 54 11.33 3.05 -7.72
C VAL A 54 10.90 1.96 -6.73
N ALA A 55 9.97 1.09 -7.16
CA ALA A 55 9.45 0.01 -6.34
C ALA A 55 10.55 -1.00 -5.95
N VAL A 56 11.35 -1.46 -6.92
CA VAL A 56 12.44 -2.42 -6.71
C VAL A 56 13.61 -1.76 -5.99
N ALA A 57 14.03 -0.56 -6.40
CA ALA A 57 15.24 0.07 -5.89
C ALA A 57 15.08 0.51 -4.43
N PHE A 58 13.93 1.10 -4.09
CA PHE A 58 13.73 1.70 -2.77
C PHE A 58 12.58 1.08 -2.00
N HIS A 59 11.34 1.18 -2.48
CA HIS A 59 10.16 0.92 -1.66
C HIS A 59 10.09 -0.49 -1.09
N ALA A 60 10.35 -1.51 -1.91
CA ALA A 60 10.28 -2.88 -1.49
C ALA A 60 11.38 -3.23 -0.47
N ASN A 61 12.60 -2.72 -0.68
CA ASN A 61 13.72 -2.90 0.24
C ASN A 61 13.48 -2.18 1.56
N PHE A 62 13.08 -0.91 1.49
CA PHE A 62 12.74 -0.09 2.63
C PHE A 62 11.65 -0.77 3.45
N ASN A 63 10.53 -1.18 2.83
CA ASN A 63 9.44 -1.86 3.52
C ASN A 63 9.91 -3.16 4.19
N TYR A 64 10.69 -3.99 3.48
CA TYR A 64 11.20 -5.25 4.03
C TYR A 64 12.08 -5.06 5.26
N VAL A 65 12.95 -4.06 5.26
CA VAL A 65 13.86 -3.74 6.37
C VAL A 65 13.10 -3.05 7.49
N TRP A 66 12.26 -2.06 7.17
CA TRP A 66 11.50 -1.24 8.10
C TRP A 66 10.53 -2.07 8.94
N LEU A 67 9.74 -2.94 8.32
CA LEU A 67 8.80 -3.80 9.06
C LEU A 67 9.53 -4.77 10.01
N ARG A 68 10.73 -5.21 9.63
CA ARG A 68 11.60 -6.05 10.48
C ARG A 68 12.21 -5.26 11.63
N LEU A 69 12.60 -4.01 11.39
CA LEU A 69 13.10 -3.10 12.41
C LEU A 69 12.03 -2.83 13.46
N LEU A 70 10.80 -2.53 13.03
CA LEU A 70 9.65 -2.33 13.92
C LEU A 70 9.32 -3.57 14.76
N GLU A 71 9.47 -4.77 14.20
CA GLU A 71 9.32 -6.01 14.98
C GLU A 71 10.42 -6.23 16.01
N ARG A 72 11.66 -5.86 15.69
CA ARG A 72 12.77 -5.95 16.64
C ARG A 72 12.65 -4.92 17.76
N ALA A 73 12.25 -3.69 17.42
CA ALA A 73 12.10 -2.60 18.37
C ALA A 73 10.89 -2.78 19.29
N LEU A 74 9.77 -3.30 18.75
CA LEU A 74 8.52 -3.51 19.48
C LEU A 74 8.09 -4.98 19.38
N PRO A 75 8.73 -5.92 20.09
CA PRO A 75 8.43 -7.33 19.92
C PRO A 75 6.99 -7.68 20.35
N GLY A 76 6.40 -8.64 19.64
CA GLY A 76 5.12 -9.24 19.99
C GLY A 76 3.88 -8.62 19.32
N ARG A 77 2.72 -9.18 19.67
CA ARG A 77 1.41 -8.88 19.07
C ARG A 77 0.41 -8.29 20.06
N ALA A 78 0.87 -7.86 21.23
CA ALA A 78 0.01 -7.17 22.19
C ALA A 78 -0.60 -5.91 21.54
N PRO A 79 -1.89 -5.58 21.78
CA PRO A 79 -2.55 -4.45 21.12
C PRO A 79 -1.75 -3.13 21.22
N ARG A 80 -1.15 -2.85 22.39
CA ARG A 80 -0.27 -1.70 22.60
C ARG A 80 0.95 -1.67 21.69
N ALA A 81 1.59 -2.82 21.48
CA ALA A 81 2.80 -2.94 20.67
C ALA A 81 2.46 -2.79 19.18
N VAL A 82 1.35 -3.40 18.75
CA VAL A 82 0.83 -3.27 17.39
C VAL A 82 0.47 -1.80 17.11
N LEU A 83 -0.26 -1.14 18.01
CA LEU A 83 -0.63 0.26 17.83
C LEU A 83 0.60 1.17 17.76
N ALA A 84 1.59 0.95 18.63
CA ALA A 84 2.85 1.70 18.59
C ALA A 84 3.60 1.50 17.26
N LYS A 85 3.62 0.27 16.71
CA LYS A 85 4.20 0.00 15.38
C LYS A 85 3.47 0.76 14.29
N VAL A 86 2.14 0.73 14.29
CA VAL A 86 1.32 1.45 13.31
C VAL A 86 1.58 2.95 13.40
N LEU A 87 1.57 3.53 14.61
CA LEU A 87 1.85 4.95 14.79
C LEU A 87 3.25 5.34 14.30
N CYS A 88 4.27 4.54 14.61
CA CYS A 88 5.63 4.76 14.13
C CYS A 88 5.73 4.62 12.60
N ASP A 89 5.07 3.62 12.03
CA ASP A 89 4.99 3.41 10.59
C ASP A 89 4.31 4.59 9.88
N GLN A 90 3.24 5.13 10.43
CA GLN A 90 2.56 6.28 9.84
C GLN A 90 3.34 7.59 10.04
N ALA A 91 3.99 7.79 11.19
CA ALA A 91 4.72 9.01 11.48
C ALA A 91 6.07 9.10 10.75
N VAL A 92 6.73 7.96 10.49
CA VAL A 92 8.07 7.92 9.87
C VAL A 92 8.03 7.21 8.53
N GLY A 93 7.51 5.98 8.50
CA GLY A 93 7.45 5.17 7.29
C GLY A 93 6.62 5.83 6.18
N GLY A 94 5.44 6.36 6.50
CA GLY A 94 4.54 7.03 5.57
C GLY A 94 5.19 8.23 4.86
N PRO A 95 5.69 9.25 5.58
CA PRO A 95 6.39 10.39 4.99
C PRO A 95 7.57 9.96 4.12
N VAL A 96 8.43 9.06 4.62
CA VAL A 96 9.58 8.57 3.85
C VAL A 96 9.12 7.88 2.56
N TYR A 97 8.07 7.08 2.62
CA TYR A 97 7.54 6.35 1.47
C TYR A 97 7.00 7.28 0.38
N VAL A 98 6.19 8.26 0.77
CA VAL A 98 5.60 9.25 -0.13
C VAL A 98 6.69 10.16 -0.71
N SER A 99 7.64 10.59 0.12
CA SER A 99 8.76 11.43 -0.32
C SER A 99 9.63 10.73 -1.33
N ALA A 100 10.05 9.49 -1.05
CA ALA A 100 10.87 8.71 -1.96
C ALA A 100 10.15 8.39 -3.26
N PHE A 101 8.82 8.18 -3.23
CA PHE A 101 8.05 7.96 -4.45
C PHE A 101 8.10 9.17 -5.38
N TYR A 102 7.70 10.35 -4.90
CA TYR A 102 7.67 11.54 -5.74
C TYR A 102 9.08 11.95 -6.18
N PHE A 103 10.04 11.92 -5.26
CA PHE A 103 11.42 12.25 -5.58
C PHE A 103 12.00 11.29 -6.63
N GLY A 104 11.84 9.97 -6.45
CA GLY A 104 12.32 8.97 -7.40
C GLY A 104 11.64 9.07 -8.76
N MET A 105 10.34 9.32 -8.78
CA MET A 105 9.58 9.53 -10.02
C MET A 105 10.03 10.79 -10.76
N SER A 106 10.26 11.90 -10.05
CA SER A 106 10.71 13.15 -10.69
C SER A 106 12.12 13.05 -11.26
N ILE A 107 13.03 12.29 -10.63
CA ILE A 107 14.36 11.97 -11.18
C ILE A 107 14.22 11.16 -12.47
N LEU A 108 13.45 10.07 -12.43
CA LEU A 108 13.32 9.17 -13.60
C LEU A 108 12.54 9.80 -14.75
N GLN A 109 11.69 10.78 -14.46
CA GLN A 109 10.98 11.57 -15.47
C GLN A 109 11.79 12.80 -15.94
N GLU A 110 13.04 12.96 -15.48
CA GLU A 110 13.95 14.05 -15.86
C GLU A 110 13.30 15.44 -15.73
N LYS A 111 12.58 15.68 -14.63
CA LYS A 111 11.92 16.97 -14.39
C LYS A 111 12.92 18.04 -13.97
N ASP A 112 12.73 19.26 -14.46
CA ASP A 112 13.54 20.42 -14.09
C ASP A 112 13.49 20.72 -12.58
N ASP A 113 12.31 20.59 -11.97
CA ASP A 113 12.14 20.70 -10.51
C ASP A 113 11.70 19.36 -9.91
N ILE A 114 12.67 18.68 -9.29
CA ILE A 114 12.52 17.37 -8.66
C ILE A 114 11.63 17.46 -7.39
N PHE A 115 11.49 18.63 -6.78
CA PHE A 115 10.73 18.83 -5.55
C PHE A 115 9.32 19.37 -5.78
N LEU A 116 8.99 19.81 -7.00
CA LEU A 116 7.70 20.41 -7.30
C LEU A 116 6.54 19.46 -6.97
N ASP A 117 6.59 18.24 -7.51
CA ASP A 117 5.57 17.21 -7.28
C ASP A 117 5.47 16.83 -5.80
N LEU A 118 6.62 16.74 -5.13
CA LEU A 118 6.66 16.47 -3.70
C LEU A 118 5.91 17.56 -2.94
N ARG A 119 6.25 18.84 -3.13
CA ARG A 119 5.62 19.95 -2.40
C ARG A 119 4.12 20.05 -2.66
N GLN A 120 3.69 19.82 -3.90
CA GLN A 120 2.29 19.96 -4.29
C GLN A 120 1.43 18.77 -3.88
N LYS A 121 1.95 17.54 -4.02
CA LYS A 121 1.15 16.31 -3.90
C LYS A 121 1.35 15.58 -2.59
N PHE A 122 2.45 15.83 -1.86
CA PHE A 122 2.78 15.12 -0.61
C PHE A 122 1.63 15.16 0.38
N TRP A 123 1.12 16.34 0.73
CA TRP A 123 0.09 16.47 1.76
C TRP A 123 -1.23 15.80 1.37
N ASN A 124 -1.61 15.90 0.10
CA ASN A 124 -2.82 15.26 -0.39
C ASN A 124 -2.70 13.73 -0.29
N THR A 125 -1.61 13.18 -0.84
CA THR A 125 -1.34 11.74 -0.82
C THR A 125 -1.13 11.19 0.59
N TYR A 126 -0.44 11.94 1.45
CA TYR A 126 -0.20 11.55 2.84
C TYR A 126 -1.50 11.51 3.64
N LYS A 127 -2.37 12.52 3.52
CA LYS A 127 -3.68 12.53 4.20
C LYS A 127 -4.59 11.40 3.74
N SER A 128 -4.68 11.15 2.43
CA SER A 128 -5.43 10.01 1.92
C SER A 128 -4.83 8.69 2.41
N GLY A 129 -3.50 8.60 2.45
CA GLY A 129 -2.78 7.45 2.98
C GLY A 129 -3.08 7.17 4.45
N LEU A 130 -3.15 8.20 5.28
CA LEU A 130 -3.53 8.08 6.70
C LEU A 130 -4.93 7.53 6.93
N MET A 131 -5.82 7.55 5.93
CA MET A 131 -7.15 6.94 6.05
C MET A 131 -7.16 5.45 5.70
N TYR A 132 -6.14 4.95 4.99
CA TYR A 132 -6.10 3.58 4.48
C TYR A 132 -5.00 2.74 5.13
N TRP A 133 -3.77 3.26 5.13
CA TRP A 133 -2.59 2.52 5.58
C TRP A 133 -2.61 2.12 7.05
N PRO A 134 -3.15 2.89 8.02
CA PRO A 134 -3.17 2.44 9.41
C PRO A 134 -3.96 1.15 9.60
N PHE A 135 -5.10 0.99 8.91
CA PHE A 135 -5.94 -0.21 9.01
C PHE A 135 -5.26 -1.44 8.38
N ILE A 136 -4.60 -1.23 7.23
CA ILE A 136 -3.80 -2.27 6.58
C ILE A 136 -2.65 -2.69 7.46
N GLN A 137 -1.91 -1.73 8.03
CA GLN A 137 -0.75 -2.03 8.87
C GLN A 137 -1.14 -2.65 10.22
N LEU A 138 -2.28 -2.26 10.78
CA LEU A 138 -2.86 -2.91 11.96
C LEU A 138 -3.08 -4.40 11.69
N THR A 139 -3.69 -4.73 10.54
CA THR A 139 -3.90 -6.11 10.10
C THR A 139 -2.58 -6.83 9.84
N ASN A 140 -1.63 -6.15 9.19
CA ASN A 140 -0.30 -6.67 8.86
C ASN A 140 0.48 -7.09 10.11
N PHE A 141 0.55 -6.21 11.12
CA PHE A 141 1.28 -6.49 12.35
C PHE A 141 0.59 -7.51 13.25
N SER A 142 -0.75 -7.55 13.23
CA SER A 142 -1.54 -8.46 14.08
C SER A 142 -1.60 -9.88 13.52
N LEU A 143 -1.94 -10.03 12.24
CA LEU A 143 -2.29 -11.33 11.64
C LEU A 143 -1.20 -11.88 10.72
N VAL A 144 -0.49 -11.02 9.99
CA VAL A 144 0.43 -11.48 8.94
C VAL A 144 1.78 -11.91 9.53
N PRO A 145 2.28 -13.11 9.20
CA PRO A 145 3.61 -13.54 9.60
C PRO A 145 4.71 -12.65 9.03
N VAL A 146 5.80 -12.44 9.78
CA VAL A 146 6.91 -11.52 9.44
C VAL A 146 7.47 -11.70 8.02
N HIS A 147 7.46 -12.93 7.51
CA HIS A 147 8.03 -13.27 6.21
C HIS A 147 7.10 -12.95 5.03
N TRP A 148 5.82 -12.68 5.26
CA TRP A 148 4.83 -12.32 4.23
C TRP A 148 4.40 -10.86 4.26
N ARG A 149 4.86 -10.09 5.25
CA ARG A 149 4.33 -8.74 5.47
C ARG A 149 4.58 -7.78 4.32
N THR A 150 5.75 -7.86 3.69
CA THR A 150 6.07 -7.04 2.52
C THR A 150 5.20 -7.43 1.32
N ALA A 151 5.07 -8.73 1.03
CA ALA A 151 4.15 -9.22 0.01
C ALA A 151 2.69 -8.76 0.26
N TYR A 152 2.23 -8.83 1.52
CA TYR A 152 0.91 -8.33 1.92
C TYR A 152 0.77 -6.83 1.68
N THR A 153 1.77 -6.02 2.07
CA THR A 153 1.79 -4.58 1.77
C THR A 153 1.72 -4.33 0.27
N GLY A 154 2.42 -5.11 -0.55
CA GLY A 154 2.37 -5.01 -2.02
C GLY A 154 0.98 -5.29 -2.58
N LEU A 155 0.29 -6.31 -2.05
CA LEU A 155 -1.08 -6.62 -2.44
C LEU A 155 -2.04 -5.49 -2.08
N CYS A 156 -1.93 -4.94 -0.87
CA CYS A 156 -2.74 -3.78 -0.48
C CYS A 156 -2.40 -2.53 -1.30
N ALA A 157 -1.14 -2.35 -1.71
CA ALA A 157 -0.75 -1.25 -2.60
C ALA A 157 -1.41 -1.36 -3.98
N PHE A 158 -1.55 -2.58 -4.52
CA PHE A 158 -2.32 -2.83 -5.74
C PHE A 158 -3.80 -2.44 -5.58
N LEU A 159 -4.42 -2.80 -4.45
CA LEU A 159 -5.80 -2.40 -4.14
C LEU A 159 -5.93 -0.88 -3.97
N TRP A 160 -4.94 -0.24 -3.36
CA TRP A 160 -4.86 1.21 -3.22
C TRP A 160 -4.82 1.92 -4.58
N ALA A 161 -4.02 1.43 -5.55
CA ALA A 161 -3.97 2.00 -6.90
C ALA A 161 -5.34 1.92 -7.61
N THR A 162 -6.04 0.80 -7.41
CA THR A 162 -7.42 0.63 -7.90
C THR A 162 -8.37 1.62 -7.25
N PHE A 163 -8.30 1.77 -5.92
CA PHE A 163 -9.13 2.70 -5.15
C PHE A 163 -8.90 4.17 -5.58
N LEU A 164 -7.64 4.59 -5.74
CA LEU A 164 -7.32 5.93 -6.22
C LEU A 164 -7.90 6.19 -7.61
N CYS A 165 -7.91 5.19 -8.48
CA CYS A 165 -8.51 5.30 -9.80
C CYS A 165 -10.01 5.60 -9.72
N PHE A 166 -10.75 4.83 -8.90
CA PHE A 166 -12.17 5.05 -8.67
C PHE A 166 -12.44 6.42 -8.03
N SER A 167 -11.65 6.81 -7.02
CA SER A 167 -11.83 8.10 -6.34
C SER A 167 -11.56 9.29 -7.25
N GLN A 168 -10.64 9.20 -8.20
CA GLN A 168 -10.32 10.29 -9.13
C GLN A 168 -11.32 10.41 -10.28
N GLN A 169 -11.91 9.30 -10.71
CA GLN A 169 -13.00 9.32 -11.70
C GLN A 169 -14.31 9.84 -11.09
N GLY A 170 -14.50 9.62 -9.78
CA GLY A 170 -15.74 9.96 -9.09
C GLY A 170 -16.03 11.45 -8.95
N GLY A 171 -15.05 12.35 -9.14
CA GLY A 171 -15.22 13.82 -9.16
C GLY A 171 -15.67 14.48 -7.85
N ASP A 172 -16.59 13.87 -7.12
CA ASP A 172 -17.30 14.43 -5.99
C ASP A 172 -17.49 13.38 -4.89
N GLY A 173 -16.91 13.63 -3.71
CA GLY A 173 -17.41 13.10 -2.44
C GLY A 173 -17.51 11.57 -2.26
N THR A 174 -16.87 10.73 -3.09
CA THR A 174 -17.01 9.26 -2.99
C THR A 174 -16.53 8.69 -1.65
N LEU A 175 -15.56 9.31 -0.99
CA LEU A 175 -15.20 8.93 0.39
C LEU A 175 -16.36 9.17 1.36
N LYS A 176 -17.10 10.29 1.25
CA LYS A 176 -18.34 10.47 2.02
C LYS A 176 -19.39 9.45 1.62
N SER A 177 -19.61 9.22 0.32
CA SER A 177 -20.69 8.32 -0.14
C SER A 177 -20.42 6.85 0.18
N ALA A 178 -19.16 6.37 0.06
CA ALA A 178 -18.78 5.01 0.42
C ALA A 178 -18.78 4.79 1.94
N PHE A 179 -18.35 5.79 2.72
CA PHE A 179 -18.42 5.74 4.18
C PHE A 179 -19.87 5.83 4.66
N THR A 180 -20.70 6.67 4.03
CA THR A 180 -22.14 6.75 4.28
C THR A 180 -22.83 5.43 3.89
N PHE A 181 -22.49 4.81 2.76
CA PHE A 181 -23.04 3.51 2.38
C PHE A 181 -22.64 2.40 3.35
N LEU A 182 -21.39 2.38 3.82
CA LEU A 182 -20.91 1.44 4.84
C LEU A 182 -21.53 1.70 6.22
N CYS A 183 -21.66 2.95 6.66
CA CYS A 183 -22.33 3.31 7.90
C CYS A 183 -23.83 2.99 7.86
N ILE A 184 -24.54 3.30 6.78
CA ILE A 184 -25.96 2.97 6.59
C ILE A 184 -26.16 1.44 6.60
N LYS A 185 -25.27 0.68 5.97
CA LYS A 185 -25.35 -0.78 5.99
C LYS A 185 -25.14 -1.34 7.41
N GLY A 186 -24.28 -0.73 8.21
CA GLY A 186 -24.10 -1.08 9.62
C GLY A 186 -25.30 -0.75 10.50
N THR A 187 -26.02 0.35 10.24
CA THR A 187 -27.24 0.71 10.98
C THR A 187 -28.41 -0.22 10.67
N ASN A 188 -28.58 -0.62 9.40
CA ASN A 188 -29.65 -1.53 8.97
C ASN A 188 -29.50 -2.97 9.47
N GLU A 189 -28.29 -3.42 9.84
CA GLU A 189 -28.09 -4.72 10.48
C GLU A 189 -28.44 -4.71 11.98
N VAL A 190 -28.41 -3.53 12.63
CA VAL A 190 -28.75 -3.38 14.05
C VAL A 190 -30.27 -3.21 14.26
N GLU A 191 -31.01 -2.73 13.26
CA GLU A 191 -32.47 -2.49 13.36
C GLU A 191 -33.36 -3.69 12.97
N ARG A 192 -32.81 -4.85 12.57
CA ARG A 192 -33.66 -6.02 12.30
C ARG A 192 -34.21 -6.58 13.63
N PRO A 193 -35.51 -6.47 13.93
CA PRO A 193 -36.05 -7.06 15.15
C PRO A 193 -36.00 -8.59 15.05
N PRO A 194 -35.84 -9.32 16.17
CA PRO A 194 -35.87 -10.77 16.14
C PRO A 194 -37.28 -11.22 15.71
N GLU A 195 -37.38 -11.86 14.55
CA GLU A 195 -38.60 -12.54 14.11
C GLU A 195 -39.03 -13.55 15.19
N LYS A 196 -40.26 -13.38 15.67
CA LYS A 196 -41.01 -14.35 16.47
C LYS A 196 -41.93 -15.15 15.58
#